data_AF-A0A7S1AB49-F1
#
_entry.id   AF-A0A7S1AB49-F1
#
_cell.length_a   1.000
_cell.length_b   1.000
_cell.length_c   1.000
_cell.angle_alpha   90.00
_cell.angle_beta   90.00
_cell.angle_gamma   90.00
#
_symmetry.space_group_name_H-M   'P 1'
#
loop_
_entity.id
_entity.type
_entity.pdbx_description
1 polymer ?
#
loop_
_entity_poly.entity_id
_entity_poly.type
_entity_poly.pdbx_seq_one_letter_code
_entity_poly.pdbx_strand_id
1 'polypeptide(L)'
;MSALAIPAESSDATERTRLGLISTWQDCHWCYNEAFLEFTGLEREKFESSVKTWWGDRQLWLDMLATQIAKTWGCRLGLDQDLGIKWHEVADEWIDQAYIEATASVTTPPAKAILASKSVPLAASLLGGLRPTKATALARTTCELCGASFAQRLEQCPSCLPRKPVLSASHKERDAEARAAFWQRLSPAPFEETMSWEEATELKWCQGGSGGVFVLKVPQGAVCLRGAQLSPGELFAQLLAAALGVRTAQLRVVGPHESEIKSVRGGLQRATPLEEEHGLKRWKLASCDSLAVMEYVDGVPMMGMPAHQHIGAVRERTLWVQLGRLMAFDMLINNFDRLPLAWSNDGNLGNVML
;
A
#
# COMPACT_ATOMS: atom_id res chain seq x y z
N MET A 1 -25.18 7.10 -2.50
CA MET A 1 -24.20 7.97 -1.81
C MET A 1 -24.97 8.79 -0.78
N SER A 2 -24.82 8.48 0.50
CA SER A 2 -25.50 9.20 1.58
C SER A 2 -24.80 10.54 1.80
N ALA A 3 -25.49 11.65 1.54
CA ALA A 3 -24.98 12.99 1.82
C ALA A 3 -24.80 13.13 3.34
N LEU A 4 -23.56 13.18 3.80
CA LEU A 4 -23.24 13.50 5.19
C LEU A 4 -23.52 14.99 5.39
N ALA A 5 -24.45 15.30 6.30
CA ALA A 5 -24.75 16.66 6.70
C ALA A 5 -23.49 17.30 7.31
N ILE A 6 -22.97 18.33 6.65
CA ILE A 6 -21.81 19.10 7.10
C ILE A 6 -22.28 19.99 8.26
N PRO A 7 -21.62 19.96 9.44
CA PRO A 7 -21.94 20.88 10.52
C PRO A 7 -21.76 22.33 10.04
N ALA A 8 -22.62 23.24 10.51
CA ALA A 8 -22.63 24.66 10.15
C ALA A 8 -21.38 25.38 10.70
N GLU A 9 -20.26 25.15 10.02
CA GLU A 9 -19.06 25.98 10.01
C GLU A 9 -19.40 27.42 9.61
N SER A 10 -18.55 28.38 10.00
CA SER A 10 -18.72 29.76 9.55
C SER A 10 -18.69 29.79 8.02
N SER A 11 -19.81 30.17 7.40
CA SER A 11 -20.00 30.32 5.96
C SER A 11 -18.79 30.96 5.25
N ASP A 12 -18.12 31.88 5.93
CA ASP A 12 -16.98 32.66 5.43
C ASP A 12 -15.73 31.82 5.10
N ALA A 13 -15.42 30.77 5.88
CA ALA A 13 -14.23 29.96 5.63
C ALA A 13 -14.42 29.06 4.41
N THR A 14 -15.60 28.45 4.31
CA THR A 14 -16.01 27.62 3.18
C THR A 14 -16.03 28.43 1.89
N GLU A 15 -16.62 29.62 1.92
CA GLU A 15 -16.68 30.52 0.76
C GLU A 15 -15.29 31.03 0.37
N ARG A 16 -14.43 31.38 1.33
CA ARG A 16 -13.04 31.77 1.05
C ARG A 16 -12.26 30.66 0.35
N THR A 17 -12.38 29.42 0.80
CA THR A 17 -11.71 28.28 0.15
C THR A 17 -12.27 28.04 -1.25
N ARG A 18 -13.60 28.14 -1.44
CA ARG A 18 -14.24 28.04 -2.76
C ARG A 18 -13.71 29.10 -3.72
N LEU A 19 -13.71 30.36 -3.33
CA LEU A 19 -13.19 31.47 -4.14
C LEU A 19 -11.69 31.33 -4.43
N GLY A 20 -10.90 30.83 -3.48
CA GLY A 20 -9.48 30.52 -3.67
C GLY A 20 -9.24 29.41 -4.70
N LEU A 21 -10.06 28.35 -4.70
CA LEU A 21 -10.00 27.31 -5.73
C LEU A 21 -10.36 27.87 -7.10
N ILE A 22 -11.38 28.71 -7.19
CA ILE A 22 -11.80 29.32 -8.48
C ILE A 22 -10.69 30.22 -9.03
N SER A 23 -10.08 31.06 -8.18
CA SER A 23 -9.05 32.01 -8.63
C SER A 23 -7.73 31.35 -9.06
N THR A 24 -7.50 30.10 -8.64
CA THR A 24 -6.28 29.34 -8.96
C THR A 24 -6.50 28.26 -10.01
N TRP A 25 -7.72 28.12 -10.54
CA TRP A 25 -8.02 27.26 -11.68
C TRP A 25 -7.47 27.89 -12.97
N GLN A 26 -6.55 27.21 -13.65
CA GLN A 26 -5.90 27.69 -14.87
C GLN A 26 -6.15 26.70 -16.01
N ASP A 27 -6.88 27.16 -17.03
CA ASP A 27 -7.35 26.44 -18.23
C ASP A 27 -8.21 25.19 -17.95
N CYS A 28 -7.67 24.23 -17.21
CA CYS A 28 -8.26 22.92 -16.92
C CYS A 28 -7.71 22.23 -15.65
N HIS A 29 -6.86 22.90 -14.85
CA HIS A 29 -6.22 22.29 -13.70
C HIS A 29 -5.81 23.31 -12.62
N TRP A 30 -5.27 22.81 -11.50
CA TRP A 30 -4.67 23.63 -10.45
C TRP A 30 -3.16 23.45 -10.43
N CYS A 31 -2.44 24.56 -10.59
CA CYS A 31 -0.99 24.55 -10.48
C CYS A 31 -0.56 24.57 -9.01
N TYR A 32 0.49 23.81 -8.71
CA TYR A 32 1.23 23.92 -7.46
C TYR A 32 2.05 25.20 -7.45
N ASN A 33 1.52 26.23 -6.78
CA ASN A 33 2.17 27.53 -6.60
C ASN A 33 1.87 28.11 -5.21
N GLU A 34 2.47 29.27 -4.89
CA GLU A 34 2.29 29.93 -3.59
C GLU A 34 0.83 30.31 -3.32
N ALA A 35 0.09 30.76 -4.33
CA ALA A 35 -1.32 31.09 -4.16
C ALA A 35 -2.13 29.85 -3.75
N PHE A 36 -1.87 28.70 -4.37
CA PHE A 36 -2.49 27.43 -4.01
C PHE A 36 -2.17 27.01 -2.58
N LEU A 37 -0.90 27.09 -2.18
CA LEU A 37 -0.48 26.75 -0.82
C LEU A 37 -1.07 27.70 0.23
N GLU A 38 -1.15 29.00 -0.07
CA GLU A 38 -1.69 30.01 0.82
C GLU A 38 -3.17 29.79 1.13
N PHE A 39 -4.03 29.62 0.11
CA PHE A 39 -5.46 29.45 0.37
C PHE A 39 -5.79 28.06 0.94
N THR A 40 -5.00 27.04 0.61
CA THR A 40 -5.18 25.70 1.18
C THR A 40 -4.62 25.60 2.61
N GLY A 41 -3.74 26.51 3.02
CA GLY A 41 -3.03 26.42 4.30
C GLY A 41 -2.07 25.21 4.38
N LEU A 42 -1.67 24.67 3.22
CA LEU A 42 -0.73 23.57 3.15
C LEU A 42 0.70 24.08 3.26
N GLU A 43 1.47 23.49 4.17
CA GLU A 43 2.91 23.73 4.21
C GLU A 43 3.59 23.10 3.00
N ARG A 44 4.39 23.90 2.29
CA ARG A 44 5.19 23.50 1.13
C ARG A 44 5.94 22.18 1.35
N GLU A 45 6.66 22.07 2.46
CA GLU A 45 7.45 20.88 2.79
C GLU A 45 6.58 19.63 2.98
N LYS A 46 5.42 19.77 3.62
CA LYS A 46 4.45 18.68 3.82
C LYS A 46 3.83 18.24 2.50
N PHE A 47 3.55 19.19 1.60
CA PHE A 47 3.03 18.89 0.27
C PHE A 47 4.06 18.11 -0.55
N GLU A 48 5.27 18.64 -0.69
CA GLU A 48 6.34 18.03 -1.49
C GLU A 48 6.76 16.66 -0.94
N SER A 49 6.84 16.51 0.39
CA SER A 49 7.21 15.22 1.02
C SER A 49 6.15 14.12 0.89
N SER A 50 4.93 14.46 0.46
CA SER A 50 3.88 13.46 0.17
C SER A 50 4.19 12.65 -1.09
N VAL A 51 5.02 13.18 -1.99
CA VAL A 51 5.56 12.49 -3.16
C VAL A 51 7.04 12.15 -2.89
N LYS A 52 7.28 10.92 -2.40
CA LYS A 52 8.63 10.47 -2.01
C LYS A 52 9.57 10.20 -3.19
N THR A 53 9.00 9.93 -4.35
CA THR A 53 9.74 9.54 -5.56
C THR A 53 9.13 10.30 -6.72
N TRP A 54 9.99 10.86 -7.57
CA TRP A 54 9.60 11.64 -8.73
C TRP A 54 9.86 10.81 -9.97
N TRP A 55 8.88 10.74 -10.87
CA TRP A 55 8.97 9.99 -12.11
C TRP A 55 8.87 10.97 -13.27
N GLY A 56 10.01 11.40 -13.80
CA GLY A 56 10.06 12.45 -14.82
C GLY A 56 9.89 13.85 -14.24
N ASP A 57 8.96 14.63 -14.79
CA ASP A 57 8.80 16.05 -14.44
C ASP A 57 8.19 16.23 -13.03
N ARG A 58 9.02 16.76 -12.12
CA ARG A 58 8.64 17.03 -10.73
C ARG A 58 7.48 18.01 -10.61
N GLN A 59 7.47 19.09 -11.41
CA GLN A 59 6.43 20.12 -11.32
C GLN A 59 5.08 19.55 -11.76
N LEU A 60 5.08 18.75 -12.83
CA LEU A 60 3.87 18.12 -13.33
C LEU A 60 3.23 17.16 -12.31
N TRP A 61 4.05 16.42 -11.55
CA TRP A 61 3.57 15.62 -10.42
C TRP A 61 2.95 16.44 -9.28
N LEU A 62 3.52 17.60 -8.98
CA LEU A 62 2.98 18.51 -7.98
C LEU A 62 1.65 19.12 -8.43
N ASP A 63 1.53 19.52 -9.69
CA ASP A 63 0.31 20.05 -10.29
C ASP A 63 -0.81 18.99 -10.34
N MET A 64 -0.48 17.75 -10.69
CA MET A 64 -1.42 16.62 -10.61
C MET A 64 -1.93 16.37 -9.18
N LEU A 65 -1.04 16.44 -8.18
CA LEU A 65 -1.43 16.28 -6.77
C LEU A 65 -2.32 17.44 -6.30
N ALA A 66 -1.97 18.68 -6.67
CA ALA A 66 -2.75 19.88 -6.35
C ALA A 66 -4.16 19.78 -6.96
N THR A 67 -4.22 19.39 -8.24
CA THR A 67 -5.47 19.18 -8.97
C THR A 67 -6.33 18.10 -8.31
N GLN A 68 -5.76 16.96 -7.89
CA GLN A 68 -6.52 15.92 -7.18
C GLN A 68 -7.07 16.38 -5.80
N ILE A 69 -6.31 17.18 -5.05
CA ILE A 69 -6.79 17.75 -3.78
C ILE A 69 -7.94 18.71 -4.04
N ALA A 70 -7.75 19.64 -4.99
CA ALA A 70 -8.76 20.61 -5.39
C ALA A 70 -10.03 19.95 -5.91
N LYS A 71 -9.91 18.87 -6.71
CA LYS A 71 -11.06 18.07 -7.15
C LYS A 71 -11.89 17.53 -5.98
N THR A 72 -11.20 16.97 -5.00
CA THR A 72 -11.84 16.40 -3.79
C THR A 72 -12.61 17.48 -3.00
N TRP A 73 -12.09 18.70 -2.96
CA TRP A 73 -12.76 19.82 -2.30
C TRP A 73 -13.86 20.44 -3.13
N GLY A 74 -13.62 20.63 -4.42
CA GLY A 74 -14.57 21.27 -5.31
C GLY A 74 -15.91 20.56 -5.34
N CYS A 75 -15.89 19.23 -5.28
CA CYS A 75 -17.11 18.41 -5.16
C CYS A 75 -17.89 18.68 -3.86
N ARG A 76 -17.21 19.05 -2.77
CA ARG A 76 -17.84 19.37 -1.48
C ARG A 76 -18.29 20.83 -1.37
N LEU A 77 -17.56 21.72 -2.04
CA LEU A 77 -17.78 23.17 -2.01
C LEU A 77 -18.75 23.64 -3.10
N GLY A 78 -19.22 22.75 -3.97
CA GLY A 78 -20.17 23.09 -5.02
C GLY A 78 -19.56 23.89 -6.18
N LEU A 79 -18.31 23.58 -6.56
CA LEU A 79 -17.64 24.28 -7.68
C LEU A 79 -18.32 24.06 -9.03
N ASP A 80 -19.27 23.14 -9.14
CA ASP A 80 -20.13 22.99 -10.32
C ASP A 80 -20.91 24.28 -10.65
N GLN A 81 -21.18 25.13 -9.65
CA GLN A 81 -21.86 26.41 -9.84
C GLN A 81 -20.96 27.45 -10.54
N ASP A 82 -19.65 27.37 -10.35
CA ASP A 82 -18.69 28.37 -10.84
C ASP A 82 -17.92 27.90 -12.08
N LEU A 83 -17.51 26.63 -12.07
CA LEU A 83 -16.69 26.01 -13.12
C LEU A 83 -17.52 25.18 -14.11
N GLY A 84 -18.82 25.02 -13.84
CA GLY A 84 -19.76 24.25 -14.66
C GLY A 84 -19.75 22.76 -14.36
N ILE A 85 -20.88 22.06 -14.59
CA ILE A 85 -21.09 20.67 -14.15
C ILE A 85 -20.04 19.64 -14.62
N LYS A 86 -19.24 19.95 -15.64
CA LYS A 86 -18.21 19.08 -16.23
C LYS A 86 -16.77 19.40 -15.81
N TRP A 87 -16.54 20.35 -14.92
CA TRP A 87 -15.17 20.75 -14.55
C TRP A 87 -14.31 19.57 -14.03
N HIS A 88 -14.94 18.59 -13.37
CA HIS A 88 -14.26 17.41 -12.85
C HIS A 88 -13.81 16.45 -13.96
N GLU A 89 -14.56 16.33 -15.06
CA GLU A 89 -14.19 15.57 -16.26
C GLU A 89 -12.97 16.21 -16.92
N VAL A 90 -13.01 17.54 -17.09
CA VAL A 90 -11.89 18.34 -17.65
C VAL A 90 -10.62 18.19 -16.81
N ALA A 91 -10.75 18.24 -15.49
CA ALA A 91 -9.60 18.02 -14.59
C ALA A 91 -9.06 16.58 -14.68
N ASP A 92 -9.92 15.57 -14.84
CA ASP A 92 -9.48 14.18 -15.00
C ASP A 92 -8.73 13.96 -16.32
N GLU A 93 -9.25 14.50 -17.42
CA GLU A 93 -8.59 14.47 -18.74
C GLU A 93 -7.21 15.13 -18.68
N TRP A 94 -7.09 16.28 -18.00
CA TRP A 94 -5.80 16.93 -17.81
C TRP A 94 -4.85 16.07 -16.98
N ILE A 95 -5.30 15.47 -15.88
CA ILE A 95 -4.45 14.59 -15.06
C ILE A 95 -4.00 13.35 -15.87
N ASP A 96 -4.87 12.78 -16.72
CA ASP A 96 -4.49 11.69 -17.62
C ASP A 96 -3.38 12.10 -18.57
N GLN A 97 -3.53 13.25 -19.24
CA GLN A 97 -2.53 13.75 -20.17
C GLN A 97 -1.22 14.11 -19.48
N ALA A 98 -1.28 14.80 -18.34
CA ALA A 98 -0.13 15.16 -17.51
C ALA A 98 0.61 13.91 -16.99
N TYR A 99 -0.12 12.86 -16.63
CA TYR A 99 0.50 11.60 -16.21
C TYR A 99 1.25 10.92 -17.36
N ILE A 100 0.67 10.87 -18.56
CA ILE A 100 1.33 10.32 -19.76
C ILE A 100 2.61 11.11 -20.05
N GLU A 101 2.55 12.43 -20.01
CA GLU A 101 3.72 13.29 -20.25
C GLU A 101 4.80 13.12 -19.18
N ALA A 102 4.42 13.16 -17.89
CA ALA A 102 5.35 12.97 -16.78
C ALA A 102 6.08 11.63 -16.86
N THR A 103 5.39 10.59 -17.35
CA THR A 103 5.91 9.23 -17.38
C THR A 103 6.49 8.79 -18.73
N ALA A 104 6.46 9.64 -19.76
CA ALA A 104 6.91 9.29 -21.12
C ALA A 104 8.37 8.81 -21.19
N SER A 105 9.22 9.25 -20.27
CA SER A 105 10.64 8.86 -20.19
C SER A 105 10.94 7.70 -19.22
N VAL A 106 9.92 7.17 -18.54
CA VAL A 106 10.06 6.19 -17.46
C VAL A 106 9.70 4.81 -17.98
N THR A 107 10.65 3.87 -17.92
CA THR A 107 10.47 2.49 -18.42
C THR A 107 9.42 1.70 -17.66
N THR A 108 9.26 1.96 -16.37
CA THR A 108 8.25 1.31 -15.50
C THR A 108 7.53 2.38 -14.68
N PRO A 109 6.51 3.04 -15.25
CA PRO A 109 5.82 4.13 -14.56
C PRO A 109 4.99 3.62 -13.38
N PRO A 110 4.87 4.39 -12.29
CA PRO A 110 4.09 3.99 -11.12
C PRO A 110 2.60 4.00 -11.44
N ALA A 111 1.79 3.11 -10.89
CA ALA A 111 0.33 3.18 -11.12
C ALA A 111 -0.26 4.56 -10.77
N LYS A 112 -1.03 5.17 -11.68
CA LYS A 112 -1.69 6.49 -11.51
C LYS A 112 -2.46 6.62 -10.18
N ALA A 113 -3.02 5.50 -9.69
CA ALA A 113 -3.71 5.41 -8.40
C ALA A 113 -2.87 5.88 -7.20
N ILE A 114 -1.54 5.97 -7.33
CA ILE A 114 -0.66 6.53 -6.32
C ILE A 114 -1.02 7.99 -5.99
N LEU A 115 -1.44 8.80 -6.98
CA LEU A 115 -1.86 10.19 -6.77
C LEU A 115 -3.04 10.26 -5.81
N ALA A 116 -4.06 9.43 -6.03
CA ALA A 116 -5.23 9.35 -5.15
C ALA A 116 -4.84 8.93 -3.73
N SER A 117 -3.90 7.98 -3.59
CA SER A 117 -3.41 7.55 -2.27
C SER A 117 -2.72 8.66 -1.47
N LYS A 118 -2.17 9.69 -2.15
CA LYS A 118 -1.52 10.85 -1.53
C LYS A 118 -2.46 12.04 -1.34
N SER A 119 -3.33 12.30 -2.32
CA SER A 119 -4.27 13.41 -2.27
C SER A 119 -5.32 13.24 -1.18
N VAL A 120 -5.82 12.01 -0.97
CA VAL A 120 -6.90 11.75 0.00
C VAL A 120 -6.51 12.12 1.44
N PRO A 121 -5.35 11.70 2.00
CA PRO A 121 -4.93 12.13 3.33
C PRO A 121 -4.70 13.65 3.45
N LEU A 122 -4.14 14.28 2.41
CA LEU A 122 -3.91 15.73 2.39
C LEU A 122 -5.25 16.48 2.40
N ALA A 123 -6.14 16.13 1.48
CA ALA A 123 -7.49 16.70 1.40
C ALA A 123 -8.27 16.48 2.71
N ALA A 124 -8.18 15.28 3.30
CA ALA A 124 -8.83 14.97 4.57
C ALA A 124 -8.27 15.78 5.75
N SER A 125 -6.95 15.98 5.82
CA SER A 125 -6.32 16.75 6.91
C SER A 125 -6.78 18.20 6.98
N LEU A 126 -7.18 18.74 5.83
CA LEU A 126 -7.62 20.12 5.67
C LEU A 126 -9.12 20.25 5.89
N LEU A 127 -9.90 19.27 5.42
CA LEU A 127 -11.32 19.13 5.74
C LEU A 127 -11.54 18.82 7.24
N GLY A 128 -10.53 18.28 7.93
CA GLY A 128 -10.49 18.05 9.37
C GLY A 128 -10.00 19.26 10.20
N GLY A 129 -9.76 20.42 9.58
CA GLY A 129 -9.51 21.70 10.25
C GLY A 129 -10.75 22.27 10.97
N LEU A 130 -11.92 21.69 10.71
CA LEU A 130 -13.13 21.80 11.51
C LEU A 130 -12.92 21.00 12.80
N ARG A 131 -12.30 21.63 13.80
CA ARG A 131 -12.02 20.96 15.07
C ARG A 131 -13.31 20.34 15.64
N PRO A 132 -13.26 19.14 16.23
CA PRO A 132 -14.17 18.84 17.32
C PRO A 132 -13.98 19.94 18.37
N THR A 133 -15.00 20.80 18.54
CA THR A 133 -15.06 21.64 19.72
C THR A 133 -15.01 20.72 20.93
N LYS A 134 -14.02 20.98 21.78
CA LYS A 134 -13.59 20.21 22.96
C LYS A 134 -12.63 19.05 22.64
N ALA A 135 -11.40 19.43 22.25
CA ALA A 135 -10.26 18.79 22.89
C ALA A 135 -10.42 19.01 24.40
N THR A 136 -10.84 17.97 25.13
CA THR A 136 -10.53 17.85 26.55
C THR A 136 -9.06 18.22 26.72
N ALA A 137 -8.78 19.22 27.55
CA ALA A 137 -7.41 19.60 27.89
C ALA A 137 -6.66 18.32 28.30
N LEU A 138 -5.81 17.83 27.40
CA LEU A 138 -4.97 16.68 27.68
C LEU A 138 -4.09 17.07 28.86
N ALA A 139 -4.18 16.32 29.95
CA ALA A 139 -3.36 16.53 31.12
C ALA A 139 -1.90 16.67 30.69
N ARG A 140 -1.29 17.80 31.05
CA ARG A 140 0.13 18.03 30.86
C ARG A 140 0.84 17.63 32.14
N THR A 141 1.96 16.96 32.00
CA THR A 141 2.87 16.69 33.12
C THR A 141 4.18 17.43 32.88
N THR A 142 4.92 17.70 33.95
CA THR A 142 6.21 18.37 33.91
C THR A 142 7.30 17.32 34.05
N CYS A 143 8.29 17.35 33.15
CA CYS A 143 9.41 16.42 33.23
C CYS A 143 10.25 16.68 34.48
N GLU A 144 10.49 15.65 35.29
CA GLU A 144 11.32 15.74 36.49
C GLU A 144 12.80 16.04 36.19
N LEU A 145 13.28 15.71 34.99
CA LEU A 145 14.68 15.90 34.60
C LEU A 145 14.96 17.31 34.03
N CYS A 146 14.12 17.81 33.12
CA CYS A 146 14.35 19.08 32.42
C CYS A 146 13.29 20.16 32.69
N GLY A 147 12.26 19.89 33.49
CA GLY A 147 11.20 20.87 33.78
C GLY A 147 10.28 21.20 32.60
N ALA A 148 10.46 20.58 31.44
CA ALA A 148 9.62 20.82 30.27
C ALA A 148 8.22 20.23 30.47
N SER A 149 7.17 21.00 30.12
CA SER A 149 5.78 20.53 30.16
C SER A 149 5.41 19.79 28.87
N PHE A 150 4.96 18.54 28.98
CA PHE A 150 4.58 17.70 27.84
C PHE A 150 3.26 16.97 28.10
N ALA A 151 2.64 16.41 27.04
CA ALA A 151 1.37 15.70 27.17
C ALA A 151 1.57 14.36 27.90
N GLN A 152 0.77 14.09 28.94
CA GLN A 152 0.89 12.88 29.78
C GLN A 152 0.86 11.57 28.97
N ARG A 153 0.11 11.54 27.86
CA ARG A 153 0.04 10.38 26.94
C ARG A 153 1.36 9.99 26.27
N LEU A 154 2.35 10.88 26.24
CA LEU A 154 3.65 10.55 25.67
C LEU A 154 4.46 9.65 26.61
N GLU A 155 4.02 9.49 27.88
CA GLU A 155 4.64 8.73 28.97
C GLU A 155 6.07 9.16 29.34
N GLN A 156 6.80 9.79 28.42
CA GLN A 156 8.18 10.22 28.53
C GLN A 156 8.37 11.61 27.92
N CYS A 157 9.28 12.38 28.51
CA CYS A 157 9.53 13.75 28.09
C CYS A 157 10.30 13.80 26.75
N PRO A 158 9.77 14.45 25.70
CA PRO A 158 10.44 14.51 24.39
C PRO A 158 11.76 15.30 24.41
N SER A 159 11.94 16.20 25.38
CA SER A 159 13.19 16.98 25.54
C SER A 159 14.30 16.20 26.25
N CYS A 160 13.93 15.22 27.07
CA CYS A 160 14.84 14.46 27.92
C CYS A 160 15.02 13.00 27.45
N LEU A 161 14.14 12.51 26.58
CA LEU A 161 14.35 11.29 25.83
C LEU A 161 15.69 11.41 25.08
N PRO A 162 16.63 10.45 25.23
CA PRO A 162 17.75 10.40 24.32
C PRO A 162 17.13 10.32 22.92
N ARG A 163 17.38 11.33 22.07
CA ARG A 163 17.09 11.21 20.64
C ARG A 163 17.65 9.86 20.26
N LYS A 164 16.80 8.88 19.92
CA LYS A 164 17.26 7.60 19.39
C LYS A 164 18.34 7.99 18.39
N PRO A 165 19.60 7.53 18.56
CA PRO A 165 20.69 7.97 17.72
C PRO A 165 20.17 7.91 16.30
N VAL A 166 20.19 9.05 15.61
CA VAL A 166 19.64 9.15 14.26
C VAL A 166 20.55 8.25 13.45
N LEU A 167 20.15 6.99 13.31
CA LEU A 167 20.86 6.02 12.51
C LEU A 167 20.93 6.66 11.13
N SER A 168 22.15 6.75 10.60
CA SER A 168 22.36 7.26 9.26
C SER A 168 21.48 6.47 8.29
N ALA A 169 21.04 7.10 7.20
CA ALA A 169 20.23 6.43 6.19
C ALA A 169 20.88 5.10 5.75
N SER A 170 22.21 5.08 5.62
CA SER A 170 22.98 3.88 5.28
C SER A 170 22.85 2.74 6.31
N HIS A 171 22.80 3.03 7.62
CA HIS A 171 22.59 1.98 8.62
C HIS A 171 21.17 1.39 8.51
N LYS A 172 20.16 2.24 8.33
CA LYS A 172 18.77 1.78 8.16
C LYS A 172 18.61 0.92 6.91
N GLU A 173 19.29 1.30 5.82
CA GLU A 173 19.30 0.56 4.57
C GLU A 173 19.98 -0.81 4.72
N ARG A 174 21.17 -0.88 5.32
CA ARG A 174 21.85 -2.15 5.62
C ARG A 174 21.03 -3.06 6.52
N ASP A 175 20.39 -2.49 7.54
CA ASP A 175 19.50 -3.26 8.42
C ASP A 175 18.27 -3.78 7.67
N ALA A 176 17.71 -3.00 6.75
CA ALA A 176 16.59 -3.42 5.90
C ALA A 176 17.01 -4.53 4.92
N GLU A 177 18.19 -4.41 4.30
CA GLU A 177 18.78 -5.44 3.44
C GLU A 177 19.05 -6.73 4.20
N ALA A 178 19.67 -6.65 5.38
CA ALA A 178 19.94 -7.81 6.23
C ALA A 178 18.65 -8.52 6.66
N ARG A 179 17.61 -7.75 7.01
CA ARG A 179 16.27 -8.30 7.29
C ARG A 179 15.67 -8.95 6.05
N ALA A 180 15.72 -8.29 4.88
CA ALA A 180 15.19 -8.86 3.64
C ALA A 180 15.88 -10.20 3.29
N ALA A 181 17.21 -10.24 3.39
CA ALA A 181 18.02 -11.44 3.17
C ALA A 181 17.71 -12.54 4.19
N PHE A 182 17.43 -12.20 5.46
CA PHE A 182 17.02 -13.17 6.46
C PHE A 182 15.71 -13.86 6.08
N TRP A 183 14.69 -13.09 5.69
CA TRP A 183 13.39 -13.66 5.28
C TRP A 183 13.51 -14.52 4.03
N GLN A 184 14.34 -14.13 3.06
CA GLN A 184 14.59 -14.91 1.84
C GLN A 184 15.22 -16.27 2.11
N ARG A 185 15.94 -16.44 3.22
CA ARG A 185 16.61 -17.71 3.58
C ARG A 185 15.73 -18.67 4.38
N LEU A 186 14.49 -18.30 4.69
CA LEU A 186 13.59 -19.19 5.42
C LEU A 186 13.15 -20.33 4.52
N SER A 187 13.20 -21.56 5.02
CA SER A 187 12.65 -22.71 4.31
C SER A 187 11.12 -22.66 4.30
N PRO A 188 10.46 -23.16 3.25
CA PRO A 188 9.01 -23.39 3.26
C PRO A 188 8.60 -24.31 4.41
N ALA A 189 7.55 -23.96 5.15
CA ALA A 189 6.93 -24.88 6.09
C ALA A 189 6.23 -26.04 5.33
N PRO A 190 6.25 -27.27 5.85
CA PRO A 190 5.57 -28.40 5.23
C PRO A 190 4.06 -28.15 5.22
N PHE A 191 3.47 -28.11 4.03
CA PHE A 191 2.10 -27.65 3.85
C PHE A 191 1.04 -28.70 4.22
N GLU A 192 1.39 -29.99 4.14
CA GLU A 192 0.52 -31.14 4.43
C GLU A 192 0.51 -31.54 5.92
N GLU A 193 1.49 -31.08 6.70
CA GLU A 193 1.63 -31.42 8.11
C GLU A 193 0.90 -30.41 9.02
N THR A 194 0.54 -30.86 10.22
CA THR A 194 0.00 -29.97 11.26
C THR A 194 1.06 -28.95 11.66
N MET A 195 0.80 -27.66 11.41
CA MET A 195 1.71 -26.58 11.75
C MET A 195 1.64 -26.19 13.24
N SER A 196 2.79 -25.92 13.84
CA SER A 196 2.89 -25.38 15.21
C SER A 196 2.62 -23.88 15.22
N TRP A 197 1.40 -23.48 14.84
CA TRP A 197 0.96 -22.08 14.83
C TRP A 197 1.24 -21.38 16.15
N GLU A 198 1.21 -22.13 17.25
CA GLU A 198 1.31 -21.53 18.56
C GLU A 198 2.68 -20.95 18.88
N GLU A 199 3.70 -21.51 18.23
CA GLU A 199 5.11 -21.18 18.36
C GLU A 199 5.57 -20.18 17.29
N ALA A 200 4.64 -19.51 16.61
CA ALA A 200 4.97 -18.48 15.64
C ALA A 200 5.72 -17.31 16.30
N THR A 201 6.85 -16.91 15.72
CA THR A 201 7.81 -15.98 16.35
C THR A 201 7.79 -14.60 15.71
N GLU A 202 7.77 -14.54 14.38
CA GLU A 202 7.96 -13.31 13.61
C GLU A 202 6.95 -13.22 12.47
N LEU A 203 6.59 -11.99 12.12
CA LEU A 203 5.62 -11.68 11.07
C LEU A 203 6.14 -10.55 10.18
N LYS A 204 6.14 -10.79 8.88
CA LYS A 204 6.41 -9.76 7.86
C LYS A 204 5.16 -9.55 7.01
N TRP A 205 4.78 -8.30 6.78
CA TRP A 205 3.80 -7.98 5.75
C TRP A 205 4.54 -7.69 4.44
N CYS A 206 4.10 -8.33 3.37
CA CYS A 206 4.59 -8.10 2.03
C CYS A 206 3.51 -7.36 1.25
N GLN A 207 3.83 -6.15 0.81
CA GLN A 207 2.97 -5.36 -0.04
C GLN A 207 2.89 -5.99 -1.44
N GLY A 208 1.68 -6.15 -1.97
CA GLY A 208 1.43 -6.70 -3.30
C GLY A 208 -0.06 -7.00 -3.54
N GLY A 209 -0.51 -6.87 -4.79
CA GLY A 209 -1.88 -7.19 -5.20
C GLY A 209 -2.98 -6.45 -4.42
N SER A 210 -4.17 -7.06 -4.31
CA SER A 210 -5.39 -6.46 -3.75
C SER A 210 -5.46 -6.41 -2.21
N GLY A 211 -4.42 -6.85 -1.49
CA GLY A 211 -4.45 -6.88 -0.02
C GLY A 211 -3.13 -7.17 0.70
N GLY A 212 -2.05 -7.46 -0.03
CA GLY A 212 -0.80 -7.96 0.53
C GLY A 212 -0.92 -9.39 1.05
N VAL A 213 0.24 -9.93 1.45
CA VAL A 213 0.38 -11.24 2.08
C VAL A 213 1.19 -11.07 3.35
N PHE A 214 0.92 -11.88 4.36
CA PHE A 214 1.78 -11.99 5.52
C PHE A 214 2.67 -13.22 5.40
N VAL A 215 3.94 -13.09 5.71
CA VAL A 215 4.84 -14.23 5.90
C VAL A 215 5.00 -14.42 7.40
N LEU A 216 4.56 -15.58 7.89
CA LEU A 216 4.64 -15.97 9.28
C LEU A 216 5.77 -17.00 9.43
N LYS A 217 6.67 -16.77 10.39
CA LYS A 217 7.72 -17.71 10.74
C LYS A 217 7.22 -18.63 11.86
N VAL A 218 7.11 -19.92 11.55
CA VAL A 218 6.79 -21.02 12.47
C VAL A 218 8.03 -21.91 12.66
N PRO A 219 8.07 -22.80 13.67
CA PRO A 219 9.23 -23.68 13.88
C PRO A 219 9.62 -24.50 12.66
N GLN A 220 8.63 -24.91 11.86
CA GLN A 220 8.84 -25.74 10.67
C GLN A 220 9.30 -24.96 9.44
N GLY A 221 9.26 -23.62 9.45
CA GLY A 221 9.60 -22.79 8.29
C GLY A 221 8.76 -21.52 8.18
N ALA A 222 8.64 -21.01 6.95
CA ALA A 222 7.78 -19.88 6.62
C ALA A 222 6.48 -20.34 5.95
N VAL A 223 5.40 -19.63 6.23
CA VAL A 223 4.09 -19.82 5.60
C VAL A 223 3.46 -18.47 5.28
N CYS A 224 2.75 -18.39 4.16
CA CYS A 224 2.07 -17.19 3.72
C CYS A 224 0.61 -17.19 4.20
N LEU A 225 0.11 -16.06 4.69
CA LEU A 225 -1.25 -15.87 5.17
C LEU A 225 -1.91 -14.66 4.50
N ARG A 226 -3.14 -14.83 4.03
CA ARG A 226 -3.96 -13.76 3.43
C ARG A 226 -5.40 -13.86 3.95
N GLY A 227 -6.10 -12.74 4.02
CA GLY A 227 -7.53 -12.77 4.33
C GLY A 227 -8.26 -13.48 3.19
N ALA A 228 -9.16 -14.42 3.50
CA ALA A 228 -9.78 -15.29 2.49
C ALA A 228 -10.87 -14.59 1.65
N GLN A 229 -10.62 -13.37 1.18
CA GLN A 229 -11.33 -12.79 0.04
C GLN A 229 -10.87 -13.46 -1.26
N LEU A 230 -10.72 -14.79 -1.22
CA LEU A 230 -10.35 -15.58 -2.37
C LEU A 230 -11.57 -15.70 -3.26
N SER A 231 -11.37 -15.44 -4.55
CA SER A 231 -12.41 -15.76 -5.52
C SER A 231 -12.52 -17.29 -5.66
N PRO A 232 -13.73 -17.83 -5.90
CA PRO A 232 -13.87 -19.23 -6.31
C PRO A 232 -12.97 -19.60 -7.50
N GLY A 233 -12.69 -18.63 -8.37
CA GLY A 233 -11.76 -18.78 -9.50
C GLY A 233 -10.32 -19.05 -9.08
N GLU A 234 -9.79 -18.39 -8.05
CA GLU A 234 -8.43 -18.65 -7.53
C GLU A 234 -8.31 -20.07 -6.98
N LEU A 235 -9.31 -20.54 -6.20
CA LEU A 235 -9.33 -21.90 -5.67
C LEU A 235 -9.46 -22.95 -6.78
N PHE A 236 -10.35 -22.71 -7.74
CA PHE A 236 -10.51 -23.61 -8.89
C PHE A 236 -9.24 -23.67 -9.73
N ALA A 237 -8.60 -22.52 -10.00
CA ALA A 237 -7.33 -22.46 -10.72
C ALA A 237 -6.25 -23.27 -10.00
N GLN A 238 -6.17 -23.20 -8.66
CA GLN A 238 -5.20 -24.01 -7.90
C GLN A 238 -5.43 -25.51 -8.10
N LEU A 239 -6.68 -25.97 -7.98
CA LEU A 239 -7.01 -27.39 -8.18
C LEU A 239 -6.73 -27.85 -9.62
N LEU A 240 -7.05 -27.01 -10.60
CA LEU A 240 -6.81 -27.30 -12.01
C LEU A 240 -5.31 -27.33 -12.33
N ALA A 241 -4.52 -26.40 -11.78
CA ALA A 241 -3.06 -26.40 -11.94
C ALA A 241 -2.45 -27.70 -11.40
N ALA A 242 -2.87 -28.14 -10.21
CA ALA A 242 -2.43 -29.40 -9.63
C ALA A 242 -2.80 -30.60 -10.53
N ALA A 243 -4.04 -30.66 -11.03
CA ALA A 243 -4.51 -31.72 -11.93
C ALA A 243 -3.72 -31.77 -13.26
N LEU A 244 -3.25 -30.63 -13.75
CA LEU A 244 -2.47 -30.51 -14.99
C LEU A 244 -0.95 -30.63 -14.77
N GLY A 245 -0.49 -30.84 -13.53
CA GLY A 245 0.93 -30.91 -13.20
C GLY A 245 1.66 -29.58 -13.44
N VAL A 246 0.96 -28.46 -13.26
CA VAL A 246 1.49 -27.10 -13.32
C VAL A 246 1.83 -26.69 -11.89
N ARG A 247 3.10 -26.31 -11.66
CA ARG A 247 3.57 -25.92 -10.35
C ARG A 247 3.02 -24.52 -9.99
N THR A 248 2.18 -24.46 -8.97
CA THR A 248 1.72 -23.23 -8.32
C THR A 248 1.90 -23.35 -6.81
N ALA A 249 2.11 -22.24 -6.11
CA ALA A 249 2.17 -22.23 -4.65
C ALA A 249 0.93 -22.90 -4.07
N GLN A 250 1.09 -23.87 -3.17
CA GLN A 250 -0.06 -24.55 -2.58
C GLN A 250 -0.92 -23.56 -1.80
N LEU A 251 -2.23 -23.75 -1.86
CA LEU A 251 -3.22 -22.87 -1.24
C LEU A 251 -4.32 -23.72 -0.63
N ARG A 252 -4.68 -23.42 0.62
CA ARG A 252 -5.86 -23.95 1.29
C ARG A 252 -6.56 -22.85 2.09
N VAL A 253 -7.84 -23.07 2.38
CA VAL A 253 -8.64 -22.14 3.18
C VAL A 253 -8.90 -22.78 4.53
N VAL A 254 -8.72 -21.98 5.58
CA VAL A 254 -9.15 -22.32 6.94
C VAL A 254 -10.42 -21.53 7.22
N GLY A 255 -11.54 -22.24 7.32
CA GLY A 255 -12.87 -21.67 7.57
C GLY A 255 -13.10 -21.21 9.01
N PRO A 256 -14.18 -20.46 9.28
CA PRO A 256 -14.47 -19.88 10.60
C PRO A 256 -14.79 -20.93 11.67
N HIS A 257 -15.19 -22.13 11.26
CA HIS A 257 -15.61 -23.21 12.14
C HIS A 257 -14.54 -24.28 12.35
N GLU A 258 -13.42 -24.19 11.64
CA GLU A 258 -12.30 -25.12 11.82
C GLU A 258 -11.56 -24.80 13.11
N SER A 259 -11.15 -25.83 13.87
CA SER A 259 -10.39 -25.64 15.10
C SER A 259 -9.07 -24.90 14.86
N GLU A 260 -8.47 -25.13 13.69
CA GLU A 260 -7.20 -24.52 13.27
C GLU A 260 -7.25 -22.98 13.21
N ILE A 261 -8.40 -22.37 12.90
CA ILE A 261 -8.49 -20.89 12.76
C ILE A 261 -8.09 -20.17 14.05
N LYS A 262 -8.40 -20.77 15.21
CA LYS A 262 -8.04 -20.22 16.53
C LYS A 262 -6.53 -20.28 16.73
N SER A 263 -5.90 -21.38 16.36
CA SER A 263 -4.45 -21.57 16.45
C SER A 263 -3.70 -20.61 15.53
N VAL A 264 -4.13 -20.45 14.27
CA VAL A 264 -3.56 -19.48 13.32
C VAL A 264 -3.65 -18.05 13.86
N ARG A 265 -4.84 -17.65 14.36
CA ARG A 265 -5.04 -16.31 14.94
C ARG A 265 -4.19 -16.09 16.20
N GLY A 266 -4.06 -17.10 17.05
CA GLY A 266 -3.18 -17.05 18.22
C GLY A 266 -1.71 -16.88 17.84
N GLY A 267 -1.26 -17.60 16.80
CA GLY A 267 0.08 -17.47 16.23
C GLY A 267 0.34 -16.07 15.68
N LEU A 268 -0.60 -15.53 14.89
CA LEU A 268 -0.53 -14.15 14.38
C LEU A 268 -0.39 -13.14 15.53
N GLN A 269 -1.21 -13.25 16.57
CA GLN A 269 -1.20 -12.31 17.70
C GLN A 269 0.12 -12.34 18.48
N ARG A 270 0.72 -13.52 18.66
CA ARG A 270 2.01 -13.69 19.35
C ARG A 270 3.22 -13.29 18.52
N ALA A 271 3.17 -13.52 17.21
CA ALA A 271 4.28 -13.22 16.32
C ALA A 271 4.62 -11.72 16.35
N THR A 272 5.91 -11.41 16.48
CA THR A 272 6.40 -10.03 16.54
C THR A 272 6.37 -9.45 15.13
N PRO A 273 5.64 -8.34 14.90
CA PRO A 273 5.64 -7.68 13.60
C PRO A 273 7.02 -7.06 13.33
N LEU A 274 7.55 -7.28 12.12
CA LEU A 274 8.85 -6.74 11.70
C LEU A 274 8.89 -5.20 11.75
N GLU A 275 7.76 -4.57 11.45
CA GLU A 275 7.58 -3.12 11.45
C GLU A 275 6.26 -2.78 12.14
N GLU A 276 6.19 -1.60 12.76
CA GLU A 276 5.00 -1.17 13.52
C GLU A 276 3.74 -1.14 12.65
N GLU A 277 3.86 -0.72 11.39
CA GLU A 277 2.75 -0.72 10.43
C GLU A 277 2.19 -2.12 10.12
N HIS A 278 3.02 -3.16 10.20
CA HIS A 278 2.58 -4.54 10.02
C HIS A 278 1.62 -4.95 11.14
N GLY A 279 1.74 -4.36 12.33
CA GLY A 279 0.85 -4.60 13.46
C GLY A 279 -0.60 -4.19 13.17
N LEU A 280 -0.83 -3.04 12.52
CA LEU A 280 -2.16 -2.58 12.12
C LEU A 280 -2.77 -3.49 11.05
N LYS A 281 -1.98 -3.87 10.06
CA LYS A 281 -2.43 -4.77 8.99
C LYS A 281 -2.77 -6.16 9.57
N ARG A 282 -1.98 -6.64 10.53
CA ARG A 282 -2.21 -7.92 11.22
C ARG A 282 -3.57 -7.97 11.89
N TRP A 283 -3.99 -6.88 12.56
CA TRP A 283 -5.33 -6.81 13.17
C TRP A 283 -6.45 -7.00 12.15
N LYS A 284 -6.31 -6.39 10.96
CA LYS A 284 -7.26 -6.58 9.86
C LYS A 284 -7.30 -8.05 9.42
N LEU A 285 -6.15 -8.70 9.25
CA LEU A 285 -6.08 -10.12 8.91
C LEU A 285 -6.75 -11.00 9.98
N ALA A 286 -6.44 -10.78 11.26
CA ALA A 286 -6.98 -11.55 12.36
C ALA A 286 -8.51 -11.43 12.51
N SER A 287 -9.10 -10.34 11.98
CA SER A 287 -10.55 -10.13 11.95
C SER A 287 -11.28 -10.83 10.79
N CYS A 288 -10.57 -11.39 9.81
CA CYS A 288 -11.20 -12.12 8.70
C CYS A 288 -11.79 -13.45 9.21
N ASP A 289 -13.04 -13.75 8.82
CA ASP A 289 -13.72 -15.00 9.21
C ASP A 289 -13.03 -16.26 8.70
N SER A 290 -12.38 -16.16 7.55
CA SER A 290 -11.58 -17.23 6.95
C SER A 290 -10.21 -16.72 6.56
N LEU A 291 -9.23 -17.61 6.59
CA LEU A 291 -7.85 -17.31 6.22
C LEU A 291 -7.39 -18.22 5.09
N ALA A 292 -6.70 -17.64 4.12
CA ALA A 292 -5.97 -18.35 3.09
C ALA A 292 -4.58 -18.66 3.63
N VAL A 293 -4.25 -19.94 3.70
CA VAL A 293 -2.92 -20.44 4.04
C VAL A 293 -2.25 -20.82 2.73
N MET A 294 -1.09 -20.23 2.47
CA MET A 294 -0.35 -20.34 1.23
C MET A 294 1.06 -20.85 1.52
N GLU A 295 1.55 -21.70 0.64
CA GLU A 295 2.94 -22.14 0.66
C GLU A 295 3.87 -20.93 0.54
N TYR A 296 4.92 -20.90 1.36
CA TYR A 296 6.03 -20.00 1.13
C TYR A 296 6.93 -20.59 0.04
N VAL A 297 7.12 -19.87 -1.06
CA VAL A 297 8.00 -20.30 -2.14
C VAL A 297 9.37 -19.65 -1.94
N ASP A 298 10.38 -20.47 -1.66
CA ASP A 298 11.78 -20.04 -1.68
C ASP A 298 12.23 -19.84 -3.12
N GLY A 299 12.22 -18.59 -3.58
CA GLY A 299 12.52 -18.22 -4.94
C GLY A 299 12.56 -16.71 -5.13
N VAL A 300 12.78 -16.27 -6.36
CA VAL A 300 12.75 -14.85 -6.71
C VAL A 300 11.58 -14.55 -7.64
N PRO A 301 10.89 -13.42 -7.49
CA PRO A 301 9.93 -13.00 -8.49
C PRO A 301 10.66 -12.85 -9.83
N MET A 302 10.00 -13.14 -10.95
CA MET A 302 10.55 -13.06 -12.31
C MET A 302 10.70 -11.59 -12.77
N MET A 303 11.17 -10.71 -11.89
CA MET A 303 11.28 -9.27 -12.10
C MET A 303 12.63 -8.75 -11.58
N GLY A 304 13.23 -7.82 -12.32
CA GLY A 304 14.44 -7.12 -11.93
C GLY A 304 15.73 -7.96 -12.00
N MET A 305 16.79 -7.46 -11.36
CA MET A 305 18.12 -8.07 -11.43
C MET A 305 18.24 -9.47 -10.83
N PRO A 306 17.60 -9.80 -9.69
CA PRO A 306 17.67 -11.16 -9.14
C PRO A 306 17.16 -12.23 -10.10
N ALA A 307 16.04 -11.95 -10.79
CA ALA A 307 15.51 -12.85 -11.82
C ALA A 307 16.49 -13.02 -12.98
N HIS A 308 17.10 -11.93 -13.46
CA HIS A 308 18.08 -11.98 -14.54
C HIS A 308 19.29 -12.83 -14.18
N GLN A 309 19.80 -12.69 -12.95
CA GLN A 309 20.90 -13.51 -12.43
C GLN A 309 20.51 -14.99 -12.34
N HIS A 310 19.31 -15.28 -11.82
CA HIS A 310 18.79 -16.64 -11.72
C HIS A 310 18.67 -17.28 -13.11
N ILE A 311 17.99 -16.62 -14.05
CA ILE A 311 17.81 -17.11 -15.42
C ILE A 311 19.15 -17.31 -16.13
N GLY A 312 20.10 -16.38 -15.96
CA GLY A 312 21.44 -16.49 -16.57
C GLY A 312 22.28 -17.65 -16.02
N ALA A 313 22.02 -18.06 -14.78
CA ALA A 313 22.67 -19.22 -14.16
C ALA A 313 22.02 -20.55 -14.55
N VAL A 314 20.71 -20.57 -14.83
CA VAL A 314 19.97 -21.78 -15.18
C VAL A 314 20.32 -22.24 -16.59
N ARG A 315 20.98 -23.39 -16.69
CA ARG A 315 21.27 -24.07 -17.96
C ARG A 315 20.24 -25.15 -18.31
N GLU A 316 19.38 -25.49 -17.36
CA GLU A 316 18.46 -26.61 -17.51
C GLU A 316 17.26 -26.24 -18.37
N ARG A 317 16.85 -27.17 -19.25
CA ARG A 317 15.65 -27.04 -20.08
C ARG A 317 14.36 -27.11 -19.24
N THR A 318 14.45 -27.64 -18.03
CA THR A 318 13.33 -27.86 -17.10
C THR A 318 12.57 -26.58 -16.79
N LEU A 319 13.28 -25.48 -16.49
CA LEU A 319 12.69 -24.17 -16.22
C LEU A 319 11.81 -23.69 -17.39
N TRP A 320 12.35 -23.72 -18.62
CA TRP A 320 11.61 -23.26 -19.80
C TRP A 320 10.40 -24.13 -20.12
N VAL A 321 10.47 -25.43 -19.84
CA VAL A 321 9.32 -26.34 -19.96
C VAL A 321 8.25 -26.00 -18.92
N GLN A 322 8.64 -25.72 -17.67
CA GLN A 322 7.72 -25.31 -16.62
C GLN A 322 7.05 -23.96 -16.94
N LEU A 323 7.81 -22.98 -17.45
CA LEU A 323 7.28 -21.70 -17.88
C LEU A 323 6.31 -21.87 -19.05
N GLY A 324 6.64 -22.70 -20.05
CA GLY A 324 5.73 -23.03 -21.15
C GLY A 324 4.42 -23.69 -20.68
N ARG A 325 4.49 -24.57 -19.67
CA ARG A 325 3.29 -25.15 -19.04
C ARG A 325 2.46 -24.09 -18.32
N LEU A 326 3.11 -23.16 -17.62
CA LEU A 326 2.44 -22.04 -16.95
C LEU A 326 1.72 -21.14 -17.96
N MET A 327 2.36 -20.83 -19.10
CA MET A 327 1.74 -20.04 -20.17
C MET A 327 0.51 -20.73 -20.76
N ALA A 328 0.61 -22.03 -21.04
CA ALA A 328 -0.52 -22.81 -21.53
C ALA A 328 -1.67 -22.85 -20.51
N PHE A 329 -1.33 -22.97 -19.23
CA PHE A 329 -2.30 -22.91 -18.14
C PHE A 329 -2.99 -21.55 -18.05
N ASP A 330 -2.23 -20.45 -18.11
CA ASP A 330 -2.78 -19.09 -18.11
C ASP A 330 -3.74 -18.86 -19.28
N MET A 331 -3.42 -19.39 -20.46
CA MET A 331 -4.33 -19.34 -21.61
C MET A 331 -5.63 -20.10 -21.37
N LEU A 332 -5.55 -21.28 -20.73
CA LEU A 332 -6.72 -22.10 -20.43
C LEU A 332 -7.67 -21.42 -19.45
N ILE A 333 -7.15 -20.79 -18.39
CA ILE A 333 -7.97 -20.12 -17.37
C ILE A 333 -8.26 -18.65 -17.70
N ASN A 334 -7.87 -18.20 -18.89
CA ASN A 334 -7.95 -16.81 -19.33
C ASN A 334 -7.29 -15.81 -18.34
N ASN A 335 -6.18 -16.19 -17.71
CA ASN A 335 -5.47 -15.33 -16.79
C ASN A 335 -4.51 -14.41 -17.55
N PHE A 336 -5.01 -13.22 -17.83
CA PHE A 336 -4.27 -12.21 -18.58
C PHE A 336 -3.19 -11.49 -17.77
N ASP A 337 -3.19 -11.57 -16.44
CA ASP A 337 -2.32 -10.71 -15.62
C ASP A 337 -0.86 -11.18 -15.58
N ARG A 338 -0.56 -12.48 -15.66
CA ARG A 338 0.79 -13.01 -15.38
C ARG A 338 1.79 -12.76 -16.50
N LEU A 339 1.49 -13.21 -17.72
CA LEU A 339 2.42 -13.24 -18.85
C LEU A 339 1.77 -12.58 -20.08
N PRO A 340 2.53 -11.80 -20.88
CA PRO A 340 2.01 -11.15 -22.09
C PRO A 340 1.87 -12.18 -23.23
N LEU A 341 0.73 -12.87 -23.27
CA LEU A 341 0.46 -13.94 -24.24
C LEU A 341 -0.40 -13.44 -25.40
N ALA A 342 -1.65 -13.90 -25.49
CA ALA A 342 -2.59 -13.50 -26.55
C ALA A 342 -3.41 -12.24 -26.22
N TRP A 343 -3.12 -11.60 -25.08
CA TRP A 343 -3.79 -10.38 -24.65
C TRP A 343 -2.90 -9.16 -24.90
N SER A 344 -3.51 -8.01 -25.16
CA SER A 344 -2.80 -6.72 -25.28
C SER A 344 -2.47 -6.13 -23.91
N ASN A 345 -1.69 -6.85 -23.11
CA ASN A 345 -1.13 -6.35 -21.85
C ASN A 345 0.37 -6.68 -21.76
N ASP A 346 1.08 -5.99 -20.87
CA ASP A 346 2.52 -6.18 -20.65
C ASP A 346 2.84 -7.34 -19.70
N GLY A 347 1.81 -7.97 -19.13
CA GLY A 347 1.91 -8.94 -18.05
C GLY A 347 2.40 -8.34 -16.72
N ASN A 348 2.50 -9.21 -15.72
CA ASN A 348 2.93 -8.90 -14.37
C ASN A 348 3.81 -10.05 -13.88
N LEU A 349 5.08 -10.00 -14.30
CA LEU A 349 6.08 -11.01 -13.95
C LEU A 349 6.35 -11.10 -12.44
N GLY A 350 5.87 -10.14 -11.64
CA GLY A 350 5.89 -10.22 -10.18
C GLY A 350 4.99 -11.33 -9.62
N ASN A 351 4.04 -11.83 -10.42
CA ASN A 351 3.16 -12.95 -10.09
C ASN A 351 3.74 -14.31 -10.54
N VAL A 352 4.99 -14.35 -11.00
CA VAL A 352 5.73 -15.57 -11.36
C VAL A 352 6.97 -15.64 -10.48
N MET A 353 7.18 -16.78 -9.81
CA MET A 353 8.38 -17.05 -9.01
C MET A 353 9.27 -18.05 -9.76
N LEU A 354 10.59 -17.84 -9.69
CA LEU A 354 11.63 -18.70 -10.25
C LEU A 354 12.32 -19.51 -9.15
#